data_AF-A0A1K1LHP9-F1
#
_entry.id   AF-A0A1K1LHP9-F1
#
_cell.length_a   1.000
_cell.length_b   1.000
_cell.length_c   1.000
_cell.angle_alpha   90.00
_cell.angle_beta   90.00
_cell.angle_gamma   90.00
#
_symmetry.space_group_name_H-M   'P 1'
#
loop_
_entity.id
_entity.type
_entity.pdbx_description
1 polymer ?
#
loop_
_entity_poly.entity_id
_entity_poly.type
_entity_poly.pdbx_seq_one_letter_code
_entity_poly.pdbx_strand_id
1 'polypeptide(L)'
;MRIAVGLGKKGGEERLAQQGVSRRDFLKFCTAVAVTMGLGPSMATEVAAALTNRRASVVYLHCAECTGCSEALLRTCKPFIDSLILDTISLDYHETIMAAAGEAAEAALEQAISNPEGFICVVEGAIPLALDGKYGYVGGHTMLDLCKRVLPKAKAVVTMGTCAAYGGVQAAKPNPTGAVGVNECFARLGMDVKAINIPGCPPNPLNLVGTLVAFLQNKEIKLDDLGRPLMFYGQSVHDLCERRAHFDAGEFAPSFDSEEARKGWCLYDLGCKGPSTYNNCPKALFNETNWPVRAGHPCIGCSEPNFWDDLSPFYQN
;
A
#
# COMPACT_ATOMS: atom_id res chain seq x y z
N MET A 1 -3.21 15.87 -32.43
CA MET A 1 -1.83 15.38 -32.27
C MET A 1 -1.70 14.81 -30.86
N ARG A 2 -1.64 13.48 -30.68
CA ARG A 2 -1.46 12.87 -29.34
C ARG A 2 0.04 12.79 -29.06
N ILE A 3 0.60 13.81 -28.42
CA ILE A 3 2.00 13.81 -27.99
C ILE A 3 2.03 13.43 -26.51
N ALA A 4 2.60 12.27 -26.20
CA ALA A 4 2.75 11.79 -24.84
C ALA A 4 4.04 12.37 -24.23
N VAL A 5 3.88 13.41 -23.44
CA VAL A 5 4.98 14.21 -22.87
C VAL A 5 5.61 13.52 -21.64
N GLY A 6 4.85 12.72 -20.89
CA GLY A 6 5.30 12.10 -19.62
C GLY A 6 5.53 10.58 -19.68
N LEU A 7 6.21 10.06 -20.70
CA LEU A 7 6.41 8.59 -20.87
C LEU A 7 7.57 7.99 -20.05
N GLY A 8 8.21 8.74 -19.15
CA GLY A 8 9.31 8.22 -18.33
C GLY A 8 10.53 7.69 -19.11
N LYS A 9 10.71 8.03 -20.40
CA LYS A 9 11.89 7.65 -21.21
C LYS A 9 12.92 8.79 -21.24
N LYS A 10 14.22 8.46 -21.37
CA LYS A 10 15.34 9.42 -21.51
C LYS A 10 15.09 10.43 -22.63
N GLY A 11 15.67 11.63 -22.50
CA GLY A 11 15.64 12.66 -23.54
C GLY A 11 14.25 13.23 -23.77
N GLY A 12 13.50 13.62 -22.73
CA GLY A 12 12.15 14.16 -22.86
C GLY A 12 12.08 15.35 -23.84
N GLU A 13 12.99 16.31 -23.69
CA GLU A 13 13.12 17.45 -24.61
C GLU A 13 13.57 17.02 -26.02
N GLU A 14 14.47 16.04 -26.14
CA GLU A 14 14.98 15.52 -27.42
C GLU A 14 13.91 14.74 -28.19
N ARG A 15 13.05 14.00 -27.49
CA ARG A 15 11.92 13.25 -28.06
C ARG A 15 10.81 14.19 -28.52
N LEU A 16 10.54 15.26 -27.76
CA LEU A 16 9.66 16.33 -28.19
C LEU A 16 10.21 17.01 -29.44
N ALA A 17 11.52 17.27 -29.48
CA ALA A 17 12.19 17.82 -30.66
C ALA A 17 12.11 16.90 -31.88
N GLN A 18 12.30 15.58 -31.71
CA GLN A 18 12.13 14.57 -32.78
C GLN A 18 10.67 14.50 -33.29
N GLN A 19 9.71 14.90 -32.48
CA GLN A 19 8.29 14.98 -32.83
C GLN A 19 7.88 16.39 -33.31
N GLY A 20 8.84 17.26 -33.60
CA GLY A 20 8.61 18.61 -34.12
C GLY A 20 8.20 19.65 -33.08
N VAL A 21 8.25 19.33 -31.78
CA VAL A 21 7.97 20.27 -30.69
C VAL A 21 9.28 20.90 -30.22
N SER A 22 9.45 22.18 -30.50
CA SER A 22 10.63 22.91 -30.02
C SER A 22 10.59 23.08 -28.50
N ARG A 23 11.76 23.17 -27.85
CA ARG A 23 11.87 23.49 -26.41
C ARG A 23 11.09 24.76 -26.03
N ARG A 24 11.07 25.74 -26.93
CA ARG A 24 10.32 27.00 -26.75
C ARG A 24 8.82 26.76 -26.73
N ASP A 25 8.29 25.92 -27.62
CA ASP A 25 6.85 25.63 -27.68
C ASP A 25 6.41 24.72 -26.55
N PHE A 26 7.27 23.80 -26.13
CA PHE A 26 7.06 23.01 -24.92
C PHE A 26 6.99 23.89 -23.66
N LEU A 27 7.91 24.84 -23.50
CA LEU A 27 7.86 25.78 -22.37
C LEU A 27 6.63 26.69 -22.43
N LYS A 28 6.19 27.16 -23.61
CA LYS A 28 4.93 27.91 -23.75
C LYS A 28 3.73 27.08 -23.31
N PHE A 29 3.68 25.79 -23.67
CA PHE A 29 2.65 24.87 -23.21
C PHE A 29 2.70 24.73 -21.68
N CYS A 30 3.88 24.52 -21.10
CA CYS A 30 4.04 24.44 -19.64
C CYS A 30 3.63 25.74 -18.93
N THR A 31 3.92 26.91 -19.52
CA THR A 31 3.44 28.21 -19.04
C THR A 31 1.92 28.31 -19.10
N ALA A 32 1.29 27.87 -20.21
CA ALA A 32 -0.16 27.90 -20.35
C ALA A 32 -0.86 26.97 -19.34
N VAL A 33 -0.27 25.79 -19.10
CA VAL A 33 -0.72 24.84 -18.06
C VAL A 33 -0.58 25.45 -16.67
N ALA A 34 0.59 26.03 -16.33
CA ALA A 34 0.80 26.71 -15.06
C ALA A 34 -0.27 27.80 -14.82
N VAL A 35 -0.50 28.67 -15.80
CA VAL A 35 -1.49 29.75 -15.69
C VAL A 35 -2.91 29.21 -15.54
N THR A 36 -3.27 28.14 -16.24
CA THR A 36 -4.59 27.50 -16.13
C THR A 36 -4.80 26.88 -14.75
N MET A 37 -3.73 26.38 -14.13
CA MET A 37 -3.71 25.88 -12.76
C MET A 37 -3.69 27.00 -11.70
N GLY A 38 -3.78 28.27 -12.09
CA GLY A 38 -3.70 29.41 -11.18
C GLY A 38 -2.28 29.69 -10.66
N LEU A 39 -1.27 29.07 -11.26
CA LEU A 39 0.14 29.28 -10.94
C LEU A 39 0.73 30.42 -11.78
N GLY A 40 1.77 31.07 -11.25
CA GLY A 40 2.48 32.13 -11.96
C GLY A 40 3.24 31.62 -13.20
N PRO A 41 3.47 32.45 -14.23
CA PRO A 41 4.22 32.07 -15.44
C PRO A 41 5.65 31.57 -15.17
N SER A 42 6.23 31.97 -14.03
CA SER A 42 7.54 31.51 -13.55
C SER A 42 7.61 30.02 -13.22
N MET A 43 6.46 29.37 -13.03
CA MET A 43 6.35 27.94 -12.68
C MET A 43 6.46 27.02 -13.92
N ALA A 44 6.61 27.59 -15.12
CA ALA A 44 6.70 26.82 -16.36
C ALA A 44 7.87 25.82 -16.39
N THR A 45 8.99 26.14 -15.73
CA THR A 45 10.13 25.23 -15.61
C THR A 45 9.87 24.09 -14.64
N GLU A 46 9.07 24.30 -13.59
CA GLU A 46 8.66 23.24 -12.68
C GLU A 46 7.63 22.32 -13.32
N VAL A 47 6.67 22.89 -14.06
CA VAL A 47 5.74 22.11 -14.90
C VAL A 47 6.52 21.31 -15.95
N ALA A 48 7.53 21.90 -16.59
CA ALA A 48 8.39 21.18 -17.54
C ALA A 48 9.20 20.07 -16.85
N ALA A 49 9.75 20.33 -15.66
CA ALA A 49 10.51 19.34 -14.89
C ALA A 49 9.62 18.18 -14.43
N ALA A 50 8.41 18.46 -13.94
CA ALA A 50 7.43 17.44 -13.58
C ALA A 50 7.04 16.58 -14.80
N LEU A 51 6.89 17.20 -15.96
CA LEU A 51 6.57 16.52 -17.22
C LEU A 51 7.76 15.75 -17.82
N THR A 52 9.00 15.99 -17.37
CA THR A 52 10.21 15.39 -17.95
C THR A 52 11.04 14.52 -17.00
N ASN A 53 10.86 14.63 -15.69
CA ASN A 53 11.54 13.79 -14.71
C ASN A 53 11.05 12.33 -14.76
N ARG A 54 11.99 11.39 -14.59
CA ARG A 54 11.68 9.96 -14.57
C ARG A 54 11.19 9.58 -13.18
N ARG A 55 9.91 9.22 -13.10
CA ARG A 55 9.30 8.62 -11.92
C ARG A 55 9.54 7.12 -11.91
N ALA A 56 9.72 6.53 -10.73
CA ALA A 56 9.93 5.10 -10.62
C ALA A 56 8.65 4.33 -10.99
N SER A 57 8.79 3.30 -11.81
CA SER A 57 7.69 2.43 -12.22
C SER A 57 7.19 1.61 -11.03
N VAL A 58 5.87 1.60 -10.84
CA VAL A 58 5.17 0.83 -9.82
C VAL A 58 4.09 -0.02 -10.52
N VAL A 59 4.13 -1.32 -10.27
CA VAL A 59 3.12 -2.29 -10.69
C VAL A 59 2.35 -2.74 -9.45
N TYR A 60 1.04 -2.51 -9.42
CA TYR A 60 0.17 -2.88 -8.31
C TYR A 60 -0.70 -4.08 -8.72
N LEU A 61 -0.44 -5.25 -8.14
CA LEU A 61 -1.17 -6.49 -8.43
C LEU A 61 -2.26 -6.74 -7.39
N HIS A 62 -3.44 -7.16 -7.84
CA HIS A 62 -4.51 -7.67 -6.98
C HIS A 62 -4.53 -9.21 -7.02
N CYS A 63 -4.61 -9.83 -5.85
CA CYS A 63 -4.76 -11.28 -5.68
C CYS A 63 -6.07 -11.58 -4.91
N ALA A 64 -6.08 -12.43 -3.89
CA ALA A 64 -7.26 -12.65 -3.06
C ALA A 64 -7.40 -11.49 -2.06
N GLU A 65 -8.21 -10.49 -2.41
CA GLU A 65 -8.36 -9.24 -1.64
C GLU A 65 -9.82 -8.74 -1.58
N CYS A 66 -10.01 -7.59 -0.94
CA CYS A 66 -11.29 -6.89 -0.83
C CYS A 66 -11.21 -5.43 -1.33
N THR A 67 -10.10 -5.05 -1.96
CA THR A 67 -9.78 -3.69 -2.46
C THR A 67 -9.72 -2.60 -1.37
N GLY A 68 -9.88 -2.98 -0.10
CA GLY A 68 -9.78 -2.06 1.03
C GLY A 68 -8.40 -1.42 1.16
N CYS A 69 -7.33 -2.07 0.69
CA CYS A 69 -5.99 -1.50 0.79
C CYS A 69 -5.72 -0.49 -0.34
N SER A 70 -6.21 -0.74 -1.55
CA SER A 70 -6.27 0.29 -2.61
C SER A 70 -7.11 1.49 -2.16
N GLU A 71 -8.29 1.26 -1.58
CA GLU A 71 -9.11 2.35 -1.04
C GLU A 71 -8.34 3.15 0.04
N ALA A 72 -7.61 2.47 0.94
CA ALA A 72 -6.76 3.14 1.91
C ALA A 72 -5.65 3.97 1.25
N LEU A 73 -4.97 3.43 0.22
CA LEU A 73 -3.99 4.17 -0.57
C LEU A 73 -4.60 5.44 -1.18
N LEU A 74 -5.81 5.35 -1.75
CA LEU A 74 -6.53 6.51 -2.29
C LEU A 74 -6.90 7.56 -1.22
N ARG A 75 -6.82 7.24 0.08
CA ARG A 75 -7.00 8.19 1.19
C ARG A 75 -5.70 8.84 1.65
N THR A 76 -4.55 8.60 0.99
CA THR A 76 -3.34 9.37 1.28
C THR A 76 -3.57 10.86 1.10
N CYS A 77 -3.09 11.69 2.04
CA CYS A 77 -3.20 13.15 2.00
C CYS A 77 -1.85 13.86 2.17
N LYS A 78 -0.77 13.12 2.45
CA LYS A 78 0.59 13.64 2.63
C LYS A 78 1.61 12.72 1.93
N PRO A 79 1.72 12.79 0.59
CA PRO A 79 0.95 13.63 -0.33
C PRO A 79 -0.42 13.04 -0.67
N PHE A 80 -1.27 13.79 -1.37
CA PHE A 80 -2.47 13.25 -2.01
C PHE A 80 -2.13 12.27 -3.14
N ILE A 81 -3.09 11.42 -3.51
CA ILE A 81 -2.86 10.36 -4.51
C ILE A 81 -2.49 10.92 -5.89
N ASP A 82 -3.07 12.05 -6.29
CA ASP A 82 -2.76 12.73 -7.54
C ASP A 82 -1.29 13.19 -7.56
N SER A 83 -0.82 13.88 -6.52
CA SER A 83 0.60 14.25 -6.39
C SER A 83 1.51 13.02 -6.33
N LEU A 84 1.07 11.92 -5.69
CA LEU A 84 1.85 10.69 -5.64
C LEU A 84 2.08 10.13 -7.05
N ILE A 85 1.00 9.96 -7.84
CA ILE A 85 1.08 9.32 -9.17
C ILE A 85 1.52 10.27 -10.30
N LEU A 86 1.38 11.59 -10.12
CA LEU A 86 1.81 12.58 -11.12
C LEU A 86 3.25 13.02 -10.90
N ASP A 87 3.69 13.15 -9.64
CA ASP A 87 4.97 13.79 -9.32
C ASP A 87 6.03 12.82 -8.78
N THR A 88 5.62 11.73 -8.10
CA THR A 88 6.55 10.88 -7.34
C THR A 88 6.81 9.52 -8.02
N ILE A 89 5.75 8.78 -8.34
CA ILE A 89 5.83 7.45 -8.95
C ILE A 89 5.09 7.41 -10.30
N SER A 90 5.43 6.44 -11.13
CA SER A 90 4.64 6.08 -12.31
C SER A 90 3.88 4.81 -11.98
N LEU A 91 2.59 4.94 -11.65
CA LEU A 91 1.71 3.80 -11.40
C LEU A 91 1.28 3.20 -12.74
N ASP A 92 2.12 2.31 -13.26
CA ASP A 92 2.02 1.81 -14.64
C ASP A 92 1.01 0.68 -14.80
N TYR A 93 0.61 0.04 -13.69
CA TYR A 93 -0.45 -0.95 -13.65
C TYR A 93 -1.17 -0.91 -12.28
N HIS A 94 -2.49 -0.76 -12.30
CA HIS A 94 -3.36 -0.84 -11.12
C HIS A 94 -4.80 -1.06 -11.59
N GLU A 95 -5.33 -2.28 -11.40
CA GLU A 95 -6.60 -2.73 -12.00
C GLU A 95 -7.80 -1.84 -11.63
N THR A 96 -7.87 -1.34 -10.40
CA THR A 96 -8.98 -0.50 -9.93
C THR A 96 -9.12 0.85 -10.65
N ILE A 97 -8.02 1.50 -11.03
CA ILE A 97 -8.04 2.90 -11.50
C ILE A 97 -7.43 3.11 -12.89
N MET A 98 -6.86 2.07 -13.51
CA MET A 98 -6.31 2.18 -14.85
C MET A 98 -7.40 2.32 -15.91
N ALA A 99 -7.10 3.05 -16.98
CA ALA A 99 -8.06 3.28 -18.07
C ALA A 99 -8.21 2.08 -19.03
N ALA A 100 -7.15 1.28 -19.19
CA ALA A 100 -7.16 0.13 -20.10
C ALA A 100 -7.81 -1.10 -19.44
N ALA A 101 -8.40 -1.99 -20.25
CA ALA A 101 -9.05 -3.22 -19.81
C ALA A 101 -8.75 -4.37 -20.78
N GLY A 102 -9.00 -5.61 -20.35
CA GLY A 102 -8.77 -6.82 -21.16
C GLY A 102 -7.33 -6.91 -21.67
N GLU A 103 -7.16 -7.30 -22.93
CA GLU A 103 -5.84 -7.44 -23.58
C GLU A 103 -5.00 -6.15 -23.52
N ALA A 104 -5.63 -4.97 -23.53
CA ALA A 104 -4.91 -3.70 -23.41
C ALA A 104 -4.33 -3.49 -22.00
N ALA A 105 -5.00 -4.00 -20.97
CA ALA A 105 -4.48 -4.00 -19.60
C ALA A 105 -3.34 -5.02 -19.45
N GLU A 106 -3.48 -6.21 -20.04
CA GLU A 106 -2.40 -7.20 -20.07
C GLU A 106 -1.16 -6.66 -20.79
N ALA A 107 -1.33 -6.00 -21.94
CA ALA A 107 -0.24 -5.35 -22.66
C ALA A 107 0.43 -4.25 -21.83
N ALA A 108 -0.34 -3.48 -21.04
CA ALA A 108 0.22 -2.49 -20.12
C ALA A 108 1.05 -3.13 -19.01
N LEU A 109 0.59 -4.25 -18.45
CA LEU A 109 1.37 -5.03 -17.47
C LEU A 109 2.67 -5.54 -18.10
N GLU A 110 2.62 -6.16 -19.28
CA GLU A 110 3.82 -6.66 -19.98
C GLU A 110 4.82 -5.53 -20.25
N GLN A 111 4.33 -4.36 -20.66
CA GLN A 111 5.16 -3.19 -20.86
C GLN A 111 5.82 -2.72 -19.55
N ALA A 112 5.07 -2.69 -18.45
CA ALA A 112 5.58 -2.24 -17.16
C ALA A 112 6.65 -3.20 -16.60
N ILE A 113 6.42 -4.51 -16.65
CA ILE A 113 7.37 -5.51 -16.12
C ILE A 113 8.60 -5.70 -17.01
N SER A 114 8.54 -5.27 -18.27
CA SER A 114 9.65 -5.27 -19.23
C SER A 114 10.42 -3.94 -19.23
N ASN A 115 10.11 -3.02 -18.31
CA ASN A 115 10.79 -1.73 -18.23
C ASN A 115 12.29 -1.93 -17.94
N PRO A 116 13.20 -1.43 -18.80
CA PRO A 116 14.65 -1.62 -18.62
C PRO A 116 15.19 -0.91 -17.37
N GLU A 117 14.47 0.07 -16.82
CA GLU A 117 14.81 0.70 -15.55
C GLU A 117 14.29 -0.09 -14.35
N GLY A 118 13.65 -1.24 -14.56
CA GLY A 118 12.98 -2.03 -13.54
C GLY A 118 11.72 -1.35 -12.97
N PHE A 119 11.11 -2.01 -12.00
CA PHE A 119 9.88 -1.58 -11.34
C PHE A 119 9.83 -2.06 -9.89
N ILE A 120 9.04 -1.38 -9.07
CA ILE A 120 8.62 -1.85 -7.74
C ILE A 120 7.29 -2.56 -7.92
N CYS A 121 7.12 -3.73 -7.31
CA CYS A 121 5.83 -4.41 -7.30
C CYS A 121 5.17 -4.26 -5.93
N VAL A 122 3.95 -3.71 -5.92
CA VAL A 122 3.08 -3.73 -4.76
C VAL A 122 2.06 -4.86 -4.96
N VAL A 123 1.87 -5.69 -3.94
CA VAL A 123 0.90 -6.79 -3.97
C VAL A 123 -0.17 -6.54 -2.93
N GLU A 124 -1.43 -6.51 -3.35
CA GLU A 124 -2.61 -6.55 -2.49
C GLU A 124 -3.29 -7.92 -2.58
N GLY A 125 -3.59 -8.51 -1.43
CA GLY A 125 -4.26 -9.82 -1.37
C GLY A 125 -3.34 -11.02 -1.23
N ALA A 126 -3.90 -12.12 -0.72
CA ALA A 126 -3.17 -13.38 -0.55
C ALA A 126 -3.13 -14.18 -1.84
N ILE A 127 -2.25 -15.17 -1.90
CA ILE A 127 -2.11 -16.05 -3.05
C ILE A 127 -2.81 -17.39 -2.74
N PRO A 128 -3.93 -17.74 -3.40
CA PRO A 128 -4.56 -19.04 -3.23
C PRO A 128 -3.69 -20.14 -3.86
N LEU A 129 -3.38 -21.20 -3.11
CA LEU A 129 -2.55 -22.31 -3.60
C LEU A 129 -3.34 -23.59 -3.88
N ALA A 130 -4.51 -23.77 -3.26
CA ALA A 130 -5.30 -24.99 -3.45
C ALA A 130 -5.74 -25.15 -4.92
N LEU A 131 -5.89 -26.41 -5.33
CA LEU A 131 -6.18 -26.79 -6.72
C LEU A 131 -5.20 -26.15 -7.72
N ASP A 132 -3.92 -26.07 -7.38
CA ASP A 132 -2.88 -25.45 -8.20
C ASP A 132 -3.19 -23.98 -8.54
N GLY A 133 -3.73 -23.22 -7.59
CA GLY A 133 -4.04 -21.80 -7.74
C GLY A 133 -5.33 -21.47 -8.50
N LYS A 134 -6.16 -22.47 -8.82
CA LYS A 134 -7.39 -22.31 -9.62
C LYS A 134 -8.52 -21.52 -8.94
N TYR A 135 -8.35 -21.09 -7.69
CA TYR A 135 -9.36 -20.29 -6.98
C TYR A 135 -9.30 -18.79 -7.32
N GLY A 136 -8.28 -18.32 -8.05
CA GLY A 136 -8.17 -16.91 -8.42
C GLY A 136 -7.46 -16.70 -9.76
N TYR A 137 -8.10 -15.96 -10.66
CA TYR A 137 -7.62 -15.70 -12.02
C TYR A 137 -7.66 -14.22 -12.37
N VAL A 138 -6.66 -13.76 -13.10
CA VAL A 138 -6.61 -12.44 -13.76
C VAL A 138 -6.06 -12.65 -15.17
N GLY A 139 -6.76 -12.17 -16.19
CA GLY A 139 -6.31 -12.31 -17.59
C GLY A 139 -6.07 -13.77 -18.02
N GLY A 140 -6.88 -14.72 -17.52
CA GLY A 140 -6.70 -16.15 -17.80
C GLY A 140 -5.51 -16.83 -17.11
N HIS A 141 -4.75 -16.12 -16.28
CA HIS A 141 -3.66 -16.67 -15.48
C HIS A 141 -4.07 -16.82 -14.02
N THR A 142 -3.64 -17.90 -13.36
CA THR A 142 -3.83 -17.99 -11.90
C THR A 142 -3.08 -16.84 -11.22
N MET A 143 -3.59 -16.33 -10.11
CA MET A 143 -2.89 -15.31 -9.30
C MET A 143 -1.50 -15.79 -8.88
N LEU A 144 -1.36 -17.10 -8.63
CA LEU A 144 -0.08 -17.76 -8.36
C LEU A 144 0.90 -17.64 -9.53
N ASP A 145 0.48 -17.98 -10.75
CA ASP A 145 1.34 -17.89 -11.94
C ASP A 145 1.67 -16.44 -12.29
N LEU A 146 0.72 -15.52 -12.11
CA LEU A 146 0.94 -14.09 -12.27
C LEU A 146 2.05 -13.60 -11.31
N CYS A 147 1.95 -13.94 -10.03
CA CYS A 147 2.97 -13.58 -9.04
C CYS A 147 4.33 -14.20 -9.38
N LYS A 148 4.39 -15.50 -9.69
CA LYS A 148 5.64 -16.20 -10.07
C LYS A 148 6.33 -15.55 -11.27
N ARG A 149 5.55 -14.99 -12.19
CA ARG A 149 6.02 -14.33 -13.40
C ARG A 149 6.52 -12.90 -13.17
N VAL A 150 5.88 -12.17 -12.27
CA VAL A 150 6.13 -10.74 -12.04
C VAL A 150 7.11 -10.49 -10.90
N LEU A 151 6.90 -11.08 -9.73
CA LEU A 151 7.62 -10.70 -8.51
C LEU A 151 9.15 -10.91 -8.59
N PRO A 152 9.67 -12.01 -9.18
CA PRO A 152 11.13 -12.19 -9.30
C PRO A 152 11.85 -11.16 -10.18
N LYS A 153 11.11 -10.39 -10.99
CA LYS A 153 11.67 -9.35 -11.85
C LYS A 153 11.67 -7.97 -11.19
N ALA A 154 10.96 -7.81 -10.07
CA ALA A 154 10.82 -6.54 -9.39
C ALA A 154 12.12 -6.15 -8.67
N LYS A 155 12.46 -4.86 -8.66
CA LYS A 155 13.56 -4.32 -7.86
C LYS A 155 13.29 -4.42 -6.36
N ALA A 156 12.02 -4.35 -5.99
CA ALA A 156 11.52 -4.60 -4.66
C ALA A 156 10.08 -5.07 -4.76
N VAL A 157 9.70 -5.94 -3.83
CA VAL A 157 8.31 -6.36 -3.61
C VAL A 157 7.85 -5.78 -2.28
N VAL A 158 6.69 -5.15 -2.27
CA VAL A 158 6.06 -4.60 -1.07
C VAL A 158 4.66 -5.18 -0.96
N THR A 159 4.29 -5.74 0.18
CA THR A 159 2.92 -6.16 0.41
C THR A 159 2.12 -5.00 0.97
N MET A 160 0.87 -4.87 0.51
CA MET A 160 -0.07 -3.87 0.98
C MET A 160 -1.24 -4.61 1.66
N GLY A 161 -1.23 -4.59 2.99
CA GLY A 161 -2.24 -5.20 3.85
C GLY A 161 -1.94 -6.62 4.32
N THR A 162 -2.65 -7.02 5.38
CA THR A 162 -2.45 -8.30 6.07
C THR A 162 -2.73 -9.51 5.18
N CYS A 163 -3.60 -9.39 4.18
CA CYS A 163 -3.83 -10.44 3.19
C CYS A 163 -2.56 -10.77 2.41
N ALA A 164 -1.89 -9.78 1.83
CA ALA A 164 -0.66 -10.00 1.08
C ALA A 164 0.51 -10.35 1.99
N ALA A 165 0.60 -9.74 3.18
CA ALA A 165 1.67 -10.03 4.11
C ALA A 165 1.61 -11.46 4.66
N TYR A 166 0.43 -11.91 5.12
CA TYR A 166 0.28 -13.08 5.99
C TYR A 166 -0.92 -13.99 5.64
N GLY A 167 -1.61 -13.76 4.52
CA GLY A 167 -2.75 -14.59 4.09
C GLY A 167 -4.13 -13.99 4.41
N GLY A 168 -4.26 -13.26 5.51
CA GLY A 168 -5.46 -12.46 5.84
C GLY A 168 -6.75 -13.28 6.04
N VAL A 169 -7.89 -12.69 5.69
CA VAL A 169 -9.21 -13.23 6.07
C VAL A 169 -9.54 -14.55 5.40
N GLN A 170 -9.19 -14.72 4.13
CA GLN A 170 -9.36 -15.96 3.39
C GLN A 170 -8.46 -17.10 3.89
N ALA A 171 -7.37 -16.77 4.60
CA ALA A 171 -6.47 -17.75 5.19
C ALA A 171 -6.92 -18.19 6.60
N ALA A 172 -7.91 -17.51 7.19
CA ALA A 172 -8.49 -17.92 8.45
C ALA A 172 -9.10 -19.33 8.34
N LYS A 173 -9.14 -20.08 9.45
CA LYS A 173 -9.68 -21.45 9.44
C LYS A 173 -11.12 -21.47 8.90
N PRO A 174 -11.45 -22.42 7.99
CA PRO A 174 -10.67 -23.59 7.59
C PRO A 174 -9.75 -23.39 6.36
N ASN A 175 -9.53 -22.16 5.89
CA ASN A 175 -8.73 -21.81 4.70
C ASN A 175 -9.07 -22.65 3.44
N PRO A 176 -10.28 -22.48 2.88
CA PRO A 176 -10.78 -23.35 1.80
C PRO A 176 -9.99 -23.24 0.49
N THR A 177 -9.26 -22.14 0.28
CA THR A 177 -8.48 -21.89 -0.95
C THR A 177 -6.98 -22.11 -0.77
N GLY A 178 -6.54 -22.52 0.43
CA GLY A 178 -5.13 -22.63 0.77
C GLY A 178 -4.38 -21.32 0.56
N ALA A 179 -5.02 -20.19 0.87
CA ALA A 179 -4.45 -18.86 0.73
C ALA A 179 -3.30 -18.65 1.71
N VAL A 180 -2.22 -18.02 1.23
CA VAL A 180 -1.03 -17.68 2.01
C VAL A 180 -0.51 -16.28 1.65
N GLY A 181 0.31 -15.69 2.52
CA GLY A 181 1.01 -14.44 2.22
C GLY A 181 2.09 -14.62 1.15
N VAL A 182 2.58 -13.50 0.59
CA VAL A 182 3.59 -13.49 -0.48
C VAL A 182 4.89 -14.17 -0.05
N ASN A 183 5.45 -13.79 1.10
CA ASN A 183 6.72 -14.36 1.58
C ASN A 183 6.62 -15.87 1.83
N GLU A 184 5.49 -16.32 2.40
CA GLU A 184 5.23 -17.74 2.63
C GLU A 184 5.09 -18.50 1.30
N CYS A 185 4.33 -17.96 0.34
CA CYS A 185 4.18 -18.55 -0.99
C CYS A 185 5.54 -18.79 -1.65
N PHE A 186 6.38 -17.77 -1.72
CA PHE A 186 7.67 -17.85 -2.41
C PHE A 186 8.70 -18.70 -1.65
N ALA A 187 8.64 -18.74 -0.32
CA ALA A 187 9.41 -19.69 0.47
C ALA A 187 9.01 -21.15 0.16
N ARG A 188 7.70 -21.45 0.09
CA ARG A 188 7.20 -22.79 -0.28
C ARG A 188 7.58 -23.19 -1.70
N LEU A 189 7.70 -22.23 -2.62
CA LEU A 189 8.14 -22.44 -4.00
C LEU A 189 9.67 -22.54 -4.16
N GLY A 190 10.45 -22.26 -3.11
CA GLY A 190 11.91 -22.21 -3.20
C GLY A 190 12.44 -21.07 -4.07
N MET A 191 11.70 -19.96 -4.18
CA MET A 191 12.04 -18.81 -5.00
C MET A 191 12.54 -17.66 -4.12
N ASP A 192 13.61 -16.98 -4.55
CA ASP A 192 14.23 -15.87 -3.79
C ASP A 192 13.46 -14.55 -3.97
N VAL A 193 12.25 -14.49 -3.40
CA VAL A 193 11.46 -13.27 -3.29
C VAL A 193 11.17 -13.02 -1.82
N LYS A 194 11.61 -11.87 -1.33
CA LYS A 194 11.32 -11.38 0.02
C LYS A 194 10.71 -10.00 -0.06
N ALA A 195 9.44 -9.91 0.25
CA ALA A 195 8.67 -8.69 0.27
C ALA A 195 8.81 -7.95 1.61
N ILE A 196 8.80 -6.61 1.52
CA ILE A 196 8.64 -5.72 2.68
C ILE A 196 7.16 -5.72 3.05
N ASN A 197 6.83 -6.02 4.31
CA ASN A 197 5.46 -6.17 4.75
C ASN A 197 4.86 -4.89 5.31
N ILE A 198 3.74 -4.43 4.74
CA ILE A 198 2.95 -3.29 5.24
C ILE A 198 1.56 -3.80 5.70
N PRO A 199 1.47 -4.49 6.85
CA PRO A 199 0.22 -5.10 7.30
C PRO A 199 -0.73 -4.11 7.99
N GLY A 200 -1.97 -4.56 8.15
CA GLY A 200 -3.14 -3.80 8.56
C GLY A 200 -4.32 -4.17 7.66
N CYS A 201 -5.55 -4.01 8.16
CA CYS A 201 -6.76 -4.41 7.43
C CYS A 201 -7.79 -3.27 7.33
N PRO A 202 -7.51 -2.21 6.55
CA PRO A 202 -6.28 -1.98 5.75
C PRO A 202 -5.16 -1.28 6.56
N PRO A 203 -3.92 -1.23 6.04
CA PRO A 203 -2.86 -0.44 6.66
C PRO A 203 -3.10 1.06 6.46
N ASN A 204 -2.45 1.89 7.27
CA ASN A 204 -2.45 3.33 7.04
C ASN A 204 -1.69 3.66 5.73
N PRO A 205 -2.24 4.47 4.81
CA PRO A 205 -1.59 4.81 3.55
C PRO A 205 -0.19 5.41 3.71
N LEU A 206 0.05 6.16 4.79
CA LEU A 206 1.35 6.76 5.08
C LEU A 206 2.45 5.71 5.24
N ASN A 207 2.12 4.49 5.68
CA ASN A 207 3.09 3.42 5.89
C ASN A 207 3.60 2.89 4.54
N LEU A 208 2.71 2.71 3.55
CA LEU A 208 3.10 2.32 2.19
C LEU A 208 3.85 3.46 1.50
N VAL A 209 3.29 4.68 1.51
CA VAL A 209 3.90 5.85 0.87
C VAL A 209 5.28 6.12 1.46
N GLY A 210 5.42 6.11 2.79
CA GLY A 210 6.69 6.31 3.46
C GLY A 210 7.73 5.24 3.12
N THR A 211 7.30 3.98 2.97
CA THR A 211 8.16 2.87 2.52
C THR A 211 8.64 3.09 1.09
N LEU A 212 7.74 3.46 0.16
CA LEU A 212 8.10 3.75 -1.22
C LEU A 212 9.08 4.92 -1.30
N VAL A 213 8.80 6.03 -0.60
CA VAL A 213 9.69 7.20 -0.58
C VAL A 213 11.06 6.85 0.01
N ALA A 214 11.11 6.07 1.10
CA ALA A 214 12.37 5.61 1.68
C ALA A 214 13.18 4.77 0.68
N PHE A 215 12.53 3.85 -0.03
CA PHE A 215 13.15 3.03 -1.06
C PHE A 215 13.69 3.89 -2.22
N LEU A 216 12.90 4.84 -2.72
CA LEU A 216 13.31 5.75 -3.81
C LEU A 216 14.48 6.65 -3.42
N GLN A 217 14.61 6.98 -2.14
CA GLN A 217 15.72 7.75 -1.60
C GLN A 217 16.94 6.90 -1.21
N ASN A 218 16.92 5.58 -1.50
CA ASN A 218 17.93 4.60 -1.06
C ASN A 218 18.22 4.68 0.45
N LYS A 219 17.20 4.99 1.26
CA LYS A 219 17.32 4.97 2.72
C LYS A 219 17.24 3.53 3.21
N GLU A 220 18.00 3.23 4.25
CA GLU A 220 17.91 1.94 4.93
C GLU A 220 16.51 1.77 5.54
N ILE A 221 15.83 0.67 5.19
CA ILE A 221 14.52 0.29 5.76
C ILE A 221 14.78 -0.89 6.70
N LYS A 222 14.92 -0.59 8.01
CA LYS A 222 15.06 -1.64 9.03
C LYS A 222 13.73 -2.35 9.23
N LEU A 223 13.75 -3.67 9.13
CA LEU A 223 12.58 -4.53 9.30
C LEU A 223 12.65 -5.27 10.65
N ASP A 224 11.49 -5.60 11.22
CA ASP A 224 11.39 -6.59 12.27
C ASP A 224 11.41 -8.04 11.72
N ASP A 225 11.30 -9.03 12.60
CA ASP A 225 11.34 -10.44 12.25
C ASP A 225 10.13 -10.89 11.38
N LEU A 226 9.07 -10.08 11.32
CA LEU A 226 7.90 -10.30 10.46
C LEU A 226 8.03 -9.57 9.11
N GLY A 227 9.15 -8.90 8.87
CA GLY A 227 9.42 -8.15 7.64
C GLY A 227 8.75 -6.77 7.60
N ARG A 228 8.33 -6.21 8.74
CA ARG A 228 7.63 -4.92 8.81
C ARG A 228 8.61 -3.77 9.07
N PRO A 229 8.47 -2.59 8.42
CA PRO A 229 9.33 -1.45 8.71
C PRO A 229 9.20 -0.93 10.15
N LEU A 230 10.31 -0.95 10.91
CA LEU A 230 10.34 -0.51 12.32
C LEU A 230 9.89 0.94 12.51
N MET A 231 10.04 1.80 11.50
CA MET A 231 9.57 3.19 11.56
C MET A 231 8.05 3.35 11.70
N PHE A 232 7.27 2.30 11.38
CA PHE A 232 5.81 2.29 11.51
C PHE A 232 5.32 1.21 12.48
N TYR A 233 6.04 0.10 12.58
CA TYR A 233 5.64 -1.09 13.33
C TYR A 233 6.58 -1.41 14.51
N GLY A 234 7.46 -0.48 14.91
CA GLY A 234 8.42 -0.71 16.00
C GLY A 234 7.88 -0.52 17.43
N GLN A 235 6.62 -0.14 17.59
CA GLN A 235 5.97 0.04 18.89
C GLN A 235 4.59 -0.62 18.89
N SER A 236 4.14 -1.08 20.05
CA SER A 236 2.77 -1.57 20.17
C SER A 236 1.77 -0.42 20.09
N VAL A 237 0.54 -0.73 19.64
CA VAL A 237 -0.59 0.21 19.66
C VAL A 237 -0.86 0.69 21.09
N HIS A 238 -0.68 -0.18 22.08
CA HIS A 238 -0.86 0.15 23.49
C HIS A 238 0.15 1.19 23.99
N ASP A 239 1.44 1.07 23.62
CA ASP A 239 2.48 2.03 24.02
C ASP A 239 2.20 3.46 23.53
N LEU A 240 1.43 3.58 22.44
CA LEU A 240 1.05 4.84 21.82
C LEU A 240 -0.36 5.33 22.22
N CYS A 241 -1.13 4.55 22.97
CA CYS A 241 -2.56 4.79 23.20
C CYS A 241 -2.83 5.93 24.20
N GLU A 242 -3.76 6.83 23.87
CA GLU A 242 -4.18 7.90 24.78
C GLU A 242 -4.88 7.39 26.06
N ARG A 243 -5.45 6.18 26.05
CA ARG A 243 -6.10 5.57 27.22
C ARG A 243 -5.13 4.80 28.12
N ARG A 244 -3.82 4.84 27.86
CA ARG A 244 -2.81 4.08 28.62
C ARG A 244 -2.79 4.46 30.11
N ALA A 245 -3.00 5.72 30.46
CA ALA A 245 -3.10 6.15 31.85
C ALA A 245 -4.22 5.43 32.62
N HIS A 246 -5.36 5.17 31.98
CA HIS A 246 -6.45 4.39 32.57
C HIS A 246 -6.05 2.91 32.75
N PHE A 247 -5.32 2.32 31.80
CA PHE A 247 -4.81 0.96 31.93
C PHE A 247 -3.87 0.84 33.14
N ASP A 248 -2.91 1.75 33.27
CA ASP A 248 -1.94 1.75 34.37
C ASP A 248 -2.60 1.98 35.74
N ALA A 249 -3.76 2.66 35.77
CA ALA A 249 -4.55 2.92 36.98
C ALA A 249 -5.56 1.81 37.31
N GLY A 250 -5.70 0.77 36.48
CA GLY A 250 -6.70 -0.29 36.67
C GLY A 250 -8.14 0.16 36.36
N GLU A 251 -8.31 1.20 35.54
CA GLU A 251 -9.58 1.80 35.16
C GLU A 251 -10.08 1.24 33.82
N PHE A 252 -10.89 0.18 33.91
CA PHE A 252 -11.40 -0.57 32.75
C PHE A 252 -12.91 -0.41 32.56
N ALA A 253 -13.34 -0.23 31.31
CA ALA A 253 -14.76 -0.26 30.98
C ALA A 253 -15.29 -1.71 31.00
N PRO A 254 -16.32 -2.04 31.82
CA PRO A 254 -16.83 -3.40 31.93
C PRO A 254 -17.80 -3.77 30.79
N SER A 255 -18.41 -2.78 30.13
CA SER A 255 -19.33 -2.94 29.00
C SER A 255 -19.33 -1.68 28.13
N PHE A 256 -19.78 -1.77 26.87
CA PHE A 256 -19.82 -0.62 25.96
C PHE A 256 -20.82 0.48 26.38
N ASP A 257 -21.87 0.12 27.13
CA ASP A 257 -22.91 1.01 27.61
C ASP A 257 -22.63 1.62 29.00
N SER A 258 -21.55 1.20 29.65
CA SER A 258 -21.14 1.65 30.98
C SER A 258 -20.75 3.13 31.05
N GLU A 259 -20.84 3.73 32.23
CA GLU A 259 -20.39 5.11 32.46
C GLU A 259 -18.86 5.24 32.32
N GLU A 260 -18.13 4.18 32.61
CA GLU A 260 -16.68 4.04 32.40
C GLU A 260 -16.33 4.14 30.90
N ALA A 261 -17.07 3.44 30.03
CA ALA A 261 -16.92 3.56 28.58
C ALA A 261 -17.20 5.00 28.10
N ARG A 262 -18.25 5.64 28.62
CA ARG A 262 -18.57 7.05 28.33
C ARG A 262 -17.48 8.02 28.78
N LYS A 263 -16.80 7.72 29.89
CA LYS A 263 -15.65 8.48 30.40
C LYS A 263 -14.34 8.20 29.65
N GLY A 264 -14.33 7.27 28.70
CA GLY A 264 -13.15 6.95 27.92
C GLY A 264 -12.15 6.03 28.64
N TRP A 265 -12.60 5.22 29.60
CA TRP A 265 -11.75 4.25 30.30
C TRP A 265 -11.14 3.20 29.36
N CYS A 266 -10.12 2.49 29.84
CA CYS A 266 -9.42 1.51 29.04
C CYS A 266 -10.35 0.37 28.58
N LEU A 267 -10.17 -0.06 27.33
CA LEU A 267 -11.00 -1.10 26.68
C LEU A 267 -10.39 -2.51 26.81
N TYR A 268 -9.43 -2.72 27.72
CA TYR A 268 -8.76 -4.01 27.88
C TYR A 268 -9.76 -5.12 28.22
N ASP A 269 -10.62 -4.91 29.21
CA ASP A 269 -11.64 -5.92 29.61
C ASP A 269 -12.70 -6.18 28.52
N LEU A 270 -12.78 -5.30 27.52
CA LEU A 270 -13.61 -5.48 26.31
C LEU A 270 -12.87 -6.16 25.17
N GLY A 271 -11.70 -6.74 25.43
CA GLY A 271 -10.93 -7.53 24.46
C GLY A 271 -9.92 -6.75 23.63
N CYS A 272 -9.46 -5.58 24.08
CA CYS A 272 -8.47 -4.82 23.31
C CYS A 272 -7.15 -5.58 23.15
N LYS A 273 -6.78 -5.87 21.89
CA LYS A 273 -5.53 -6.52 21.47
C LYS A 273 -4.36 -5.56 21.26
N GLY A 274 -4.56 -4.28 21.59
CA GLY A 274 -3.53 -3.25 21.46
C GLY A 274 -2.19 -3.60 22.12
N PRO A 275 -2.14 -4.26 23.29
CA PRO A 275 -0.88 -4.65 23.94
C PRO A 275 0.00 -5.61 23.14
N SER A 276 -0.61 -6.46 22.30
CA SER A 276 0.09 -7.45 21.47
C SER A 276 0.10 -7.11 19.99
N THR A 277 -0.27 -5.87 19.62
CA THR A 277 -0.38 -5.42 18.22
C THR A 277 0.59 -4.30 17.95
N TYR A 278 1.42 -4.43 16.92
CA TYR A 278 2.37 -3.43 16.48
C TYR A 278 1.80 -2.64 15.31
N ASN A 279 1.61 -1.34 15.52
CA ASN A 279 1.13 -0.40 14.51
C ASN A 279 1.23 1.04 15.03
N ASN A 280 1.18 2.02 14.13
CA ASN A 280 1.24 3.44 14.48
C ASN A 280 -0.15 4.12 14.57
N CYS A 281 -1.25 3.36 14.65
CA CYS A 281 -2.63 3.85 14.60
C CYS A 281 -2.90 5.08 15.51
N PRO A 282 -2.52 5.11 16.80
CA PRO A 282 -2.84 6.23 17.68
C PRO A 282 -2.05 7.51 17.32
N LYS A 283 -0.85 7.32 16.75
CA LYS A 283 0.07 8.41 16.37
C LYS A 283 -0.25 8.99 15.00
N ALA A 284 -0.52 8.12 14.02
CA ALA A 284 -0.81 8.52 12.64
C ALA A 284 -2.29 8.84 12.42
N LEU A 285 -3.18 8.31 13.26
CA LEU A 285 -4.63 8.30 13.09
C LEU A 285 -5.04 7.66 11.75
N PHE A 286 -6.32 7.67 11.44
CA PHE A 286 -6.86 7.38 10.11
C PHE A 286 -7.68 8.59 9.67
N ASN A 287 -7.57 8.93 8.38
CA ASN A 287 -8.27 10.05 7.76
C ASN A 287 -8.05 11.39 8.50
N GLU A 288 -6.84 11.55 9.07
CA GLU A 288 -6.40 12.71 9.86
C GLU A 288 -7.24 13.02 11.12
N THR A 289 -8.18 12.14 11.52
CA THR A 289 -9.18 12.49 12.53
C THR A 289 -9.29 11.47 13.66
N ASN A 290 -9.41 10.17 13.35
CA ASN A 290 -9.85 9.18 14.33
C ASN A 290 -9.12 7.85 14.19
N TRP A 291 -9.27 6.96 15.17
CA TRP A 291 -8.76 5.59 15.15
C TRP A 291 -9.61 4.70 16.11
N PRO A 292 -9.54 3.37 16.03
CA PRO A 292 -10.51 2.48 16.70
C PRO A 292 -10.78 2.75 18.19
N VAL A 293 -9.75 2.83 19.04
CA VAL A 293 -9.95 3.02 20.49
C VAL A 293 -10.43 4.43 20.82
N ARG A 294 -10.02 5.45 20.05
CA ARG A 294 -10.59 6.80 20.17
C ARG A 294 -12.08 6.82 19.84
N ALA A 295 -12.51 6.01 18.87
CA ALA A 295 -13.92 5.80 18.55
C ALA A 295 -14.67 4.90 19.57
N GLY A 296 -13.99 4.43 20.62
CA GLY A 296 -14.61 3.62 21.68
C GLY A 296 -14.62 2.11 21.42
N HIS A 297 -13.89 1.62 20.40
CA HIS A 297 -13.84 0.20 20.07
C HIS A 297 -12.46 -0.42 20.35
N PRO A 298 -12.37 -1.63 20.93
CA PRO A 298 -11.10 -2.32 21.15
C PRO A 298 -10.34 -2.54 19.83
N CYS A 299 -9.01 -2.49 19.90
CA CYS A 299 -8.16 -2.94 18.80
C CYS A 299 -8.34 -4.44 18.59
N ILE A 300 -8.49 -4.88 17.34
CA ILE A 300 -8.63 -6.31 16.97
C ILE A 300 -7.31 -6.96 16.56
N GLY A 301 -6.21 -6.21 16.56
CA GLY A 301 -4.88 -6.69 16.16
C GLY A 301 -4.70 -6.95 14.68
N CYS A 302 -5.35 -6.16 13.83
CA CYS A 302 -5.42 -6.43 12.39
C CYS A 302 -4.09 -6.37 11.61
N SER A 303 -3.00 -5.91 12.21
CA SER A 303 -1.65 -5.90 11.62
C SER A 303 -0.76 -7.07 12.06
N GLU A 304 -1.27 -7.97 12.90
CA GLU A 304 -0.57 -9.19 13.29
C GLU A 304 -0.89 -10.36 12.34
N PRO A 305 0.05 -11.30 12.15
CA PRO A 305 -0.22 -12.55 11.46
C PRO A 305 -1.39 -13.32 12.09
N ASN A 306 -2.19 -14.00 11.27
CA ASN A 306 -3.27 -14.90 11.70
C ASN A 306 -4.30 -14.32 12.71
N PHE A 307 -4.42 -12.99 12.82
CA PHE A 307 -5.23 -12.35 13.86
C PHE A 307 -6.70 -12.78 13.88
N TRP A 308 -7.24 -13.21 12.75
CA TRP A 308 -8.61 -13.75 12.65
C TRP A 308 -8.84 -14.98 13.53
N ASP A 309 -7.83 -15.84 13.66
CA ASP A 309 -7.89 -17.06 14.46
C ASP A 309 -7.23 -16.86 15.82
N ASP A 310 -6.06 -16.23 15.86
CA ASP A 310 -5.23 -16.16 17.07
C ASP A 310 -5.72 -15.12 18.08
N LEU A 311 -6.42 -14.08 17.61
CA LEU A 311 -6.93 -12.99 18.44
C LEU A 311 -8.47 -12.98 18.55
N SER A 312 -9.15 -13.99 17.98
CA SER A 312 -10.58 -14.20 18.21
C SER A 312 -10.82 -15.16 19.39
N PRO A 313 -11.94 -15.04 20.14
CA PRO A 313 -12.99 -14.02 20.03
C PRO A 313 -12.48 -12.61 20.38
N PHE A 314 -12.78 -11.63 19.53
CA PHE A 314 -12.18 -10.29 19.65
C PHE A 314 -12.53 -9.54 20.95
N TYR A 315 -13.65 -9.88 21.59
CA TYR A 315 -14.13 -9.22 22.81
C TYR A 315 -13.75 -9.95 24.10
N GLN A 316 -12.72 -10.79 24.07
CA GLN A 316 -12.20 -11.54 25.22
C GLN A 316 -10.68 -11.38 25.29
N ASN A 317 -10.10 -11.31 26.50
CA ASN A 317 -8.66 -11.28 26.74
C ASN A 317 -8.24 -12.38 27.71
#